data_AF-A0A849VZV4-F1
#
_entry.id   AF-A0A849VZV4-F1
#
_cell.length_a   1.000
_cell.length_b   1.000
_cell.length_c   1.000
_cell.angle_alpha   90.00
_cell.angle_beta   90.00
_cell.angle_gamma   90.00
#
_symmetry.space_group_name_H-M   'P 1'
#
loop_
_entity.id
_entity.type
_entity.pdbx_description
1 polymer ?
#
loop_
_entity_poly.entity_id
_entity_poly.type
_entity_poly.pdbx_seq_one_letter_code
_entity_poly.pdbx_strand_id
1 'polypeptide(L)'
;MRSNKAREQERAPRKGVSDVERARKHVEAARRAADASLERAKAAPRPHEITNPVFVALFDAHQQDREALFAAMRALDAARTDESADDLV
;
A
#
# COMPACT_ATOMS: atom_id res chain seq x y z
N MET A 1 -27.38 -48.89 -8.28
CA MET A 1 -27.53 -47.42 -8.43
C MET A 1 -26.73 -46.76 -7.32
N ARG A 2 -25.56 -46.17 -7.61
CA ARG A 2 -24.74 -45.47 -6.61
C ARG A 2 -25.19 -44.01 -6.59
N SER A 3 -25.72 -43.58 -5.45
CA SER A 3 -26.26 -42.24 -5.24
C SER A 3 -25.19 -41.17 -5.50
N ASN A 4 -25.59 -40.14 -6.25
CA ASN A 4 -24.81 -38.94 -6.57
C ASN A 4 -24.57 -38.06 -5.33
N LYS A 5 -23.85 -38.58 -4.33
CA LYS A 5 -23.45 -37.83 -3.12
C LYS A 5 -22.15 -37.03 -3.31
N ALA A 6 -21.79 -36.71 -4.57
CA ALA A 6 -20.49 -36.16 -4.94
C ALA A 6 -20.57 -34.75 -5.57
N ARG A 7 -21.62 -33.97 -5.26
CA ARG A 7 -21.76 -32.59 -5.77
C ARG A 7 -21.90 -31.52 -4.69
N GLU A 8 -21.83 -31.89 -3.41
CA GLU A 8 -21.42 -30.94 -2.38
C GLU A 8 -19.90 -30.83 -2.44
N GLN A 9 -19.41 -30.30 -3.56
CA GLN A 9 -18.21 -29.48 -3.52
C GLN A 9 -18.64 -28.25 -2.72
N GLU A 10 -18.53 -28.34 -1.40
CA GLU A 10 -18.34 -27.19 -0.54
C GLU A 10 -17.17 -26.43 -1.14
N ARG A 11 -17.51 -25.46 -1.97
CA ARG A 11 -16.60 -24.46 -2.47
C ARG A 11 -16.26 -23.65 -1.22
N ALA A 12 -15.25 -24.12 -0.49
CA ALA A 12 -14.74 -23.45 0.69
C ALA A 12 -14.66 -21.95 0.38
N PRO A 13 -15.21 -21.07 1.25
CA PRO A 13 -15.14 -19.64 0.98
C PRO A 13 -13.67 -19.31 0.80
N ARG A 14 -13.31 -18.81 -0.38
CA ARG A 14 -11.96 -18.27 -0.61
C ARG A 14 -11.81 -17.19 0.44
N LYS A 15 -11.02 -17.44 1.50
CA LYS A 15 -10.72 -16.45 2.53
C LYS A 15 -10.22 -15.22 1.78
N GLY A 16 -11.02 -14.16 1.75
CA GLY A 16 -10.62 -12.89 1.19
C GLY A 16 -9.38 -12.42 1.93
N VAL A 17 -8.45 -11.78 1.22
CA VAL A 17 -7.36 -11.04 1.85
C VAL A 17 -8.00 -10.03 2.79
N SER A 18 -7.66 -10.05 4.09
CA SER A 18 -8.24 -9.13 5.07
C SER A 18 -7.90 -7.69 4.70
N ASP A 19 -8.73 -6.73 5.12
CA ASP A 19 -8.48 -5.33 4.83
C ASP A 19 -7.17 -4.84 5.45
N VAL A 20 -6.77 -5.40 6.59
CA VAL A 20 -5.44 -5.19 7.19
C VAL A 20 -4.33 -5.73 6.29
N GLU A 21 -4.44 -6.93 5.73
CA GLU A 21 -3.41 -7.47 4.83
C GLU A 21 -3.31 -6.65 3.53
N ARG A 22 -4.45 -6.19 3.01
CA ARG A 22 -4.50 -5.28 1.84
C ARG A 22 -3.82 -3.95 2.15
N ALA A 23 -4.14 -3.34 3.28
CA ALA A 23 -3.55 -2.07 3.71
C ALA A 23 -2.03 -2.20 3.95
N ARG A 24 -1.57 -3.32 4.54
CA ARG A 24 -0.13 -3.61 4.69
C ARG A 24 0.58 -3.67 3.34
N LYS A 25 0.03 -4.39 2.35
CA LYS A 25 0.61 -4.45 1.00
C LYS A 25 0.65 -3.07 0.35
N HIS A 26 -0.36 -2.24 0.60
CA HIS A 26 -0.40 -0.87 0.09
C HIS A 26 0.69 0.02 0.73
N VAL A 27 0.89 -0.06 2.04
CA VAL A 27 1.98 0.65 2.74
C VAL A 27 3.34 0.24 2.18
N GLU A 28 3.59 -1.05 1.98
CA GLU A 28 4.85 -1.53 1.41
C GLU A 28 5.08 -1.03 -0.01
N ALA A 29 4.04 -0.99 -0.84
CA ALA A 29 4.13 -0.44 -2.19
C ALA A 29 4.43 1.06 -2.19
N ALA A 30 3.71 1.83 -1.35
CA ALA A 30 3.91 3.27 -1.22
C ALA A 30 5.31 3.60 -0.67
N ARG A 31 5.82 2.79 0.27
CA ARG A 31 7.17 2.94 0.82
C ARG A 31 8.23 2.77 -0.27
N ARG A 32 8.13 1.71 -1.08
CA ARG A 32 9.05 1.50 -2.21
C ARG A 32 9.00 2.64 -3.22
N ALA A 33 7.82 3.19 -3.49
CA ALA A 33 7.68 4.34 -4.38
C ALA A 33 8.39 5.58 -3.82
N ALA A 34 8.15 5.92 -2.56
CA ALA A 34 8.80 7.04 -1.87
C ALA A 34 10.33 6.89 -1.79
N ASP A 35 10.83 5.69 -1.50
CA ASP A 35 12.26 5.39 -1.49
C ASP A 35 12.85 5.57 -2.90
N ALA A 36 12.20 5.04 -3.94
CA ALA A 36 12.67 5.15 -5.32
C ALA A 36 12.66 6.60 -5.83
N SER A 37 11.65 7.40 -5.50
CA SER A 37 11.63 8.82 -5.88
C SER A 37 12.67 9.64 -5.14
N LEU A 38 12.93 9.33 -3.86
CA LEU A 38 14.02 9.97 -3.11
C LEU A 38 15.39 9.71 -3.75
N GLU A 39 15.66 8.46 -4.15
CA GLU A 39 16.91 8.13 -4.83
C GLU A 39 17.05 8.84 -6.17
N ARG A 40 15.95 9.00 -6.93
CA ARG A 40 15.97 9.83 -8.15
C ARG A 40 16.27 11.30 -7.87
N ALA A 41 15.66 11.89 -6.83
CA ALA A 41 15.93 13.27 -6.44
C ALA A 41 17.41 13.46 -6.02
N LYS A 42 17.98 12.52 -5.28
CA LYS A 42 19.41 12.52 -4.90
C LYS A 42 20.35 12.37 -6.10
N ALA A 43 19.95 11.58 -7.09
CA ALA A 43 20.72 11.37 -8.31
C ALA A 43 20.62 12.54 -9.31
N ALA A 44 19.76 13.54 -9.06
CA ALA A 44 19.64 14.71 -9.90
C ALA A 44 20.97 15.47 -10.01
N PRO A 45 21.28 16.12 -11.16
CA PRO A 45 22.44 16.97 -11.30
C PRO A 45 22.50 18.02 -10.19
N ARG A 46 23.70 18.38 -9.74
CA ARG A 46 23.88 19.48 -8.78
C ARG A 46 23.71 20.84 -9.48
N PRO A 47 23.28 21.89 -8.76
CA PRO A 47 23.01 21.93 -7.31
C PRO A 47 21.62 21.37 -6.95
N HIS A 48 21.47 20.87 -5.72
CA HIS A 48 20.16 20.48 -5.16
C HIS A 48 19.50 21.69 -4.51
N GLU A 49 19.20 22.68 -5.33
CA GLU A 49 18.65 23.97 -4.93
C GLU A 49 17.42 24.30 -5.78
N ILE A 50 16.60 25.23 -5.30
CA ILE A 50 15.35 25.66 -5.97
C ILE A 50 15.58 26.23 -7.37
N THR A 51 16.81 26.64 -7.68
CA THR A 51 17.22 27.16 -9.00
C THR A 51 17.45 26.07 -10.03
N ASN A 52 17.57 24.80 -9.61
CA ASN A 52 17.72 23.66 -10.50
C ASN A 52 16.34 23.01 -10.77
N PRO A 53 15.73 23.26 -11.94
CA PRO A 53 14.37 22.79 -12.22
C PRO A 53 14.27 21.27 -12.29
N VAL A 54 15.36 20.56 -12.63
CA VAL A 54 15.37 19.09 -12.67
C VAL A 54 15.28 18.52 -11.25
N PHE A 55 16.07 19.07 -10.32
CA PHE A 55 15.99 18.68 -8.92
C PHE A 55 14.62 18.99 -8.33
N VAL A 56 14.09 20.20 -8.57
CA VAL A 56 12.78 20.62 -8.07
C VAL A 56 11.68 19.65 -8.52
N ALA A 57 11.61 19.34 -9.82
CA ALA A 57 10.59 18.42 -10.34
C ALA A 57 10.68 17.01 -9.72
N LEU A 58 11.91 16.50 -9.53
CA LEU A 58 12.13 15.19 -8.90
C LEU A 58 11.82 15.21 -7.40
N PHE A 59 12.13 16.30 -6.72
CA PHE A 59 11.84 16.48 -5.31
C PHE A 59 10.33 16.64 -5.06
N ASP A 60 9.62 17.39 -5.90
CA ASP A 60 8.16 17.52 -5.84
C ASP A 60 7.47 16.16 -6.03
N ALA A 61 7.93 15.35 -6.99
CA ALA A 61 7.45 13.99 -7.16
C ALA A 61 7.70 13.13 -5.90
N HIS A 62 8.87 13.26 -5.26
CA HIS A 62 9.12 12.59 -3.99
C HIS A 62 8.18 13.04 -2.87
N GLN A 63 7.86 14.33 -2.80
CA GLN A 63 6.93 14.87 -1.80
C GLN A 63 5.54 14.26 -1.96
N GLN A 64 5.06 14.10 -3.20
CA GLN A 64 3.79 13.43 -3.49
C GLN A 64 3.81 11.94 -3.09
N ASP A 65 4.86 11.20 -3.43
CA ASP A 65 5.00 9.80 -3.02
C ASP A 65 5.06 9.64 -1.50
N ARG A 66 5.71 10.58 -0.81
CA ARG A 66 5.79 10.61 0.65
C ARG A 66 4.42 10.87 1.29
N GLU A 67 3.63 11.78 0.73
CA GLU A 67 2.25 12.01 1.16
C GLU A 67 1.37 10.78 0.95
N ALA A 68 1.53 10.07 -0.18
CA ALA A 68 0.84 8.81 -0.45
C ALA A 68 1.21 7.72 0.57
N LEU A 69 2.49 7.63 0.96
CA LEU A 69 2.92 6.73 2.03
C LEU A 69 2.22 7.05 3.36
N PHE A 70 2.18 8.33 3.77
CA PHE A 70 1.48 8.71 5.00
C PHE A 70 -0.03 8.43 4.94
N ALA A 71 -0.66 8.62 3.77
CA ALA A 71 -2.05 8.25 3.57
C ALA A 71 -2.26 6.73 3.71
N ALA A 72 -1.37 5.91 3.14
CA ALA A 72 -1.42 4.45 3.27
C ALA A 72 -1.24 3.99 4.72
N MET A 73 -0.35 4.62 5.48
CA MET A 73 -0.14 4.32 6.91
C MET A 73 -1.41 4.61 7.72
N ARG A 74 -2.05 5.77 7.50
CA ARG A 74 -3.33 6.10 8.15
C ARG A 74 -4.42 5.09 7.80
N ALA A 75 -4.48 4.64 6.55
CA ALA A 75 -5.45 3.62 6.13
C ALA A 75 -5.21 2.26 6.81
N LEU A 76 -3.95 1.87 7.01
CA LEU A 76 -3.61 0.66 7.77
C LEU A 76 -4.03 0.77 9.24
N ASP A 77 -3.81 1.92 9.87
CA ASP A 77 -4.21 2.14 11.27
C ASP A 77 -5.74 2.12 11.43
N ALA A 78 -6.48 2.69 10.47
CA ALA A 78 -7.94 2.59 10.42
C ALA A 78 -8.40 1.13 10.28
N ALA A 79 -7.85 0.38 9.32
CA ALA A 79 -8.23 -1.02 9.10
C ALA A 79 -7.96 -1.92 10.32
N ARG A 80 -6.90 -1.65 11.09
CA ARG A 80 -6.62 -2.37 12.34
C ARG A 80 -7.62 -2.05 13.44
N THR A 81 -8.08 -0.81 13.49
CA THR A 81 -9.10 -0.38 14.46
C THR A 81 -10.43 -1.04 14.13
N ASP A 82 -10.81 -1.08 12.86
CA ASP A 82 -12.05 -1.70 12.39
C ASP A 82 -12.05 -3.23 12.61
N GLU A 83 -10.95 -3.93 12.27
CA GLU A 83 -10.81 -5.38 12.51
C GLU A 83 -10.91 -5.71 14.01
N SER A 84 -10.35 -4.86 14.89
CA SER A 84 -10.47 -5.03 16.34
C SER A 84 -11.88 -4.74 16.90
N ALA A 85 -12.68 -3.94 16.20
CA ALA A 85 -14.06 -3.66 16.56
C ALA A 85 -14.98 -4.81 16.14
N ASP A 86 -14.71 -5.46 15.00
CA ASP A 86 -15.44 -6.64 14.53
C ASP A 86 -15.25 -7.86 15.46
N ASP A 87 -14.11 -7.98 16.15
CA ASP A 87 -13.85 -9.06 17.12
C ASP A 87 -14.63 -8.92 18.46
N LEU A 88 -15.27 -7.78 18.71
CA LEU A 88 -15.98 -7.47 19.97
C LEU A 88 -17.52 -7.61 19.89
N VAL A 89 -18.07 -7.98 18.72
CA VAL A 89 -19.52 -8.10 18.45
C VAL A 89 -19.90 -9.57 18.22
#